data_AF-A0A7S4KBG2-F1
#
_entry.id   AF-A0A7S4KBG2-F1
#
_cell.length_a   1.000
_cell.length_b   1.000
_cell.length_c   1.000
_cell.angle_alpha   90.00
_cell.angle_beta   90.00
_cell.angle_gamma   90.00
#
_symmetry.space_group_name_H-M   'P 1'
#
loop_
_entity.id
_entity.type
_entity.pdbx_description
1 polymer ?
#
loop_
_entity_poly.entity_id
_entity_poly.type
_entity_poly.pdbx_seq_one_letter_code
_entity_poly.pdbx_strand_id
1 'polypeptide(L)'
;AAEAEAKGVDTAKKAVGKAAKGKKQEAKKAVKVAKKRAANAANKINKLRGKVKSAGKKAQKELEEAKKFKDGAKKVKDAATQKALAAEKVAADAAGVAKSKAKAESAVSETVARAQADYDALRKSGVKGKQLDEAKSKLGKGAEQLKAAKKATQEAQQKASSLANPAKSAAEKAKGPAQALAAAEAKVAALEEDLKAK
;
A
#
# COMPACT_ATOMS: atom_id res chain seq x y z
N ALA A 1 29.32 -45.82 -92.84
CA ALA A 1 29.72 -45.82 -91.42
C ALA A 1 29.81 -44.39 -90.87
N ALA A 2 30.70 -43.52 -91.37
CA ALA A 2 30.86 -42.14 -90.89
C ALA A 2 29.60 -41.24 -91.00
N GLU A 3 28.79 -41.37 -92.06
CA GLU A 3 27.54 -40.59 -92.20
C GLU A 3 26.40 -41.06 -91.27
N ALA A 4 26.42 -42.33 -90.84
CA ALA A 4 25.47 -42.85 -89.86
C ALA A 4 25.82 -42.39 -88.44
N GLU A 5 27.12 -42.32 -88.12
CA GLU A 5 27.61 -41.76 -86.87
C GLU A 5 27.36 -40.26 -86.77
N ALA A 6 27.56 -39.49 -87.84
CA ALA A 6 27.27 -38.06 -87.86
C ALA A 6 25.78 -37.75 -87.62
N LYS A 7 24.85 -38.51 -88.21
CA LYS A 7 23.40 -38.36 -88.00
C LYS A 7 22.96 -38.84 -86.60
N GLY A 8 23.60 -39.88 -86.05
CA GLY A 8 23.38 -40.36 -84.68
C GLY A 8 23.83 -39.34 -83.61
N VAL A 9 24.97 -38.70 -83.82
CA VAL A 9 25.48 -37.65 -82.92
C VAL A 9 24.58 -36.41 -82.95
N ASP A 10 24.05 -36.03 -84.12
CA ASP A 10 23.20 -34.85 -84.26
C ASP A 10 21.80 -35.05 -83.64
N THR A 11 21.27 -36.27 -83.69
CA THR A 11 20.02 -36.66 -82.99
C THR A 11 20.22 -36.74 -81.48
N ALA A 12 21.34 -37.30 -81.01
CA ALA A 12 21.70 -37.29 -79.59
C ALA A 12 21.87 -35.86 -79.05
N LYS A 13 22.55 -34.97 -79.79
CA LYS A 13 22.74 -33.56 -79.42
C LYS A 13 21.41 -32.79 -79.34
N LYS A 14 20.47 -33.05 -80.26
CA LYS A 14 19.11 -32.47 -80.23
C LYS A 14 18.27 -33.00 -79.07
N ALA A 15 18.35 -34.30 -78.76
CA ALA A 15 17.65 -34.91 -77.62
C ALA A 15 18.16 -34.35 -76.28
N VAL A 16 19.48 -34.27 -76.11
CA VAL A 16 20.12 -33.67 -74.92
C VAL A 16 19.78 -32.19 -74.79
N GLY A 17 19.80 -31.44 -75.90
CA GLY A 17 19.40 -30.02 -75.91
C GLY A 17 17.94 -29.77 -75.51
N LYS A 18 17.02 -30.66 -75.90
CA LYS A 18 15.60 -30.62 -75.46
C LYS A 18 15.46 -30.97 -73.98
N ALA A 19 16.12 -32.03 -73.51
CA ALA A 19 16.09 -32.43 -72.10
C ALA A 19 16.68 -31.36 -71.16
N ALA A 20 17.79 -30.73 -71.54
CA ALA A 20 18.41 -29.64 -70.78
C ALA A 20 17.52 -28.38 -70.73
N LYS A 21 16.81 -28.05 -71.83
CA LYS A 21 15.82 -26.96 -71.85
C LYS A 21 14.62 -27.26 -70.94
N GLY A 22 14.12 -28.50 -70.95
CA GLY A 22 13.04 -28.95 -70.06
C GLY A 22 13.40 -28.79 -68.59
N LYS A 23 14.56 -29.32 -68.17
CA LYS A 23 15.07 -29.18 -66.79
C LYS A 23 15.30 -27.72 -66.38
N LYS A 24 15.79 -26.87 -67.29
CA LYS A 24 15.99 -25.43 -67.04
C LYS A 24 14.68 -24.68 -66.82
N GLN A 25 13.60 -25.05 -67.53
CA GLN A 25 12.27 -24.45 -67.32
C GLN A 25 11.63 -24.93 -66.01
N GLU A 26 11.80 -26.20 -65.67
CA GLU A 26 11.31 -26.79 -64.43
C GLU A 26 12.01 -26.19 -63.20
N ALA A 27 13.34 -26.01 -63.26
CA ALA A 27 14.11 -25.28 -62.25
C ALA A 27 13.64 -23.82 -62.11
N LYS A 28 13.38 -23.11 -63.22
CA LYS A 28 12.84 -21.74 -63.17
C LYS A 28 11.45 -21.66 -62.53
N LYS A 29 10.56 -22.63 -62.83
CA LYS A 29 9.24 -22.73 -62.20
C LYS A 29 9.37 -23.00 -60.70
N ALA A 30 10.21 -23.95 -60.29
CA ALA A 30 10.47 -24.27 -58.89
C ALA A 30 11.02 -23.07 -58.11
N VAL A 31 11.99 -22.33 -58.67
CA VAL A 31 12.52 -21.10 -58.07
C VAL A 31 11.44 -20.03 -57.91
N LYS A 32 10.56 -19.86 -58.91
CA LYS A 32 9.43 -18.92 -58.82
C LYS A 32 8.44 -19.31 -57.71
N VAL A 33 8.15 -20.60 -57.56
CA VAL A 33 7.28 -21.12 -56.48
C VAL A 33 7.95 -20.93 -55.11
N ALA A 34 9.24 -21.24 -54.97
CA ALA A 34 10.00 -21.05 -53.74
C ALA A 34 10.07 -19.58 -53.32
N LYS A 35 10.34 -18.66 -54.26
CA LYS A 35 10.32 -17.21 -54.00
C LYS A 35 8.95 -16.73 -53.53
N LYS A 36 7.87 -17.19 -54.14
CA LYS A 36 6.50 -16.87 -53.69
C LYS A 36 6.20 -17.41 -52.29
N ARG A 37 6.62 -18.64 -51.97
CA ARG A 37 6.44 -19.23 -50.63
C ARG A 37 7.23 -18.46 -49.56
N ALA A 38 8.49 -18.13 -49.82
CA ALA A 38 9.32 -17.35 -48.91
C ALA A 38 8.75 -15.94 -48.65
N ALA A 39 8.26 -15.26 -49.69
CA ALA A 39 7.61 -13.96 -49.54
C ALA A 39 6.33 -14.02 -48.69
N ASN A 40 5.49 -15.05 -48.88
CA ASN A 40 4.29 -15.24 -48.06
C ASN A 40 4.61 -15.53 -46.59
N ALA A 41 5.64 -16.33 -46.31
CA ALA A 41 6.11 -16.59 -44.95
C ALA A 41 6.65 -15.31 -44.29
N ALA A 42 7.50 -14.55 -45.00
CA ALA A 42 8.03 -13.28 -44.52
C ALA A 42 6.91 -12.25 -44.22
N ASN A 43 5.87 -12.18 -45.06
CA ASN A 43 4.71 -11.32 -44.84
C ASN A 43 3.90 -11.74 -43.59
N LYS A 44 3.72 -13.04 -43.35
CA LYS A 44 3.10 -13.53 -42.12
C LYS A 44 3.94 -13.18 -40.89
N ILE A 45 5.25 -13.39 -40.94
CA ILE A 45 6.18 -13.03 -39.86
C ILE A 45 6.16 -11.53 -39.58
N ASN A 46 6.15 -10.68 -40.61
CA ASN A 46 6.07 -9.23 -40.45
C ASN A 46 4.75 -8.78 -39.79
N LYS A 47 3.61 -9.40 -40.16
CA LYS A 47 2.33 -9.15 -39.49
C LYS A 47 2.36 -9.58 -38.02
N LEU A 48 2.95 -10.73 -37.69
CA LEU A 48 3.10 -11.20 -36.31
C LEU A 48 4.02 -10.27 -35.50
N ARG A 49 5.18 -9.90 -36.05
CA ARG A 49 6.12 -8.94 -35.43
C ARG A 49 5.46 -7.60 -35.12
N GLY A 50 4.63 -7.09 -36.04
CA GLY A 50 3.86 -5.86 -35.82
C GLY A 50 2.88 -5.97 -34.65
N LYS A 51 2.16 -7.10 -34.55
CA LYS A 51 1.27 -7.39 -33.42
C LYS A 51 2.03 -7.48 -32.09
N VAL A 52 3.12 -8.24 -32.06
CA VAL A 52 3.98 -8.40 -30.85
C VAL A 52 4.52 -7.05 -30.38
N LYS A 53 5.09 -6.24 -31.30
CA LYS A 53 5.59 -4.90 -30.96
C LYS A 53 4.51 -3.98 -30.39
N SER A 54 3.28 -4.06 -30.91
CA SER A 54 2.16 -3.28 -30.39
C SER A 54 1.69 -3.73 -29.00
N ALA A 55 1.71 -5.04 -28.73
CA ALA A 55 1.39 -5.61 -27.42
C ALA A 55 2.45 -5.22 -26.38
N GLY A 56 3.74 -5.28 -26.73
CA GLY A 56 4.82 -4.85 -25.84
C GLY A 56 4.72 -3.38 -25.44
N LYS A 57 4.37 -2.49 -26.38
CA LYS A 57 4.13 -1.07 -26.07
C LYS A 57 2.96 -0.84 -25.10
N LYS A 58 1.88 -1.63 -25.21
CA LYS A 58 0.74 -1.54 -24.29
C LYS A 58 1.11 -2.02 -22.89
N ALA A 59 1.77 -3.16 -22.79
CA ALA A 59 2.24 -3.71 -21.52
C ALA A 59 3.23 -2.77 -20.81
N GLN A 60 4.13 -2.13 -21.56
CA GLN A 60 5.06 -1.13 -21.01
C GLN A 60 4.32 0.09 -20.44
N LYS A 61 3.26 0.56 -21.12
CA LYS A 61 2.45 1.69 -20.63
C LYS A 61 1.68 1.34 -19.36
N GLU A 62 1.07 0.15 -19.31
CA GLU A 62 0.36 -0.35 -18.13
C GLU A 62 1.30 -0.52 -16.93
N LEU A 63 2.53 -1.00 -17.16
CA LEU A 63 3.56 -1.10 -16.13
C LEU A 63 3.94 0.28 -15.55
N GLU A 64 4.10 1.29 -16.40
CA GLU A 64 4.41 2.65 -15.95
C GLU A 64 3.27 3.28 -15.14
N GLU A 65 2.02 3.06 -15.55
CA GLU A 65 0.85 3.52 -14.80
C GLU A 65 0.74 2.80 -13.45
N ALA A 66 1.00 1.48 -13.41
CA ALA A 66 1.02 0.71 -12.17
C ALA A 66 2.13 1.17 -11.21
N LYS A 67 3.31 1.54 -11.72
CA LYS A 67 4.40 2.13 -10.92
C LYS A 67 4.00 3.48 -10.34
N LYS A 68 3.40 4.37 -11.13
CA LYS A 68 2.85 5.66 -10.66
C LYS A 68 1.77 5.47 -9.59
N PHE A 69 0.92 4.47 -9.75
CA PHE A 69 -0.09 4.14 -8.74
C PHE A 69 0.54 3.63 -7.44
N LYS A 70 1.56 2.76 -7.52
CA LYS A 70 2.33 2.30 -6.36
C LYS A 70 2.97 3.49 -5.60
N ASP A 71 3.57 4.42 -6.32
CA ASP A 71 4.17 5.62 -5.73
C ASP A 71 3.12 6.51 -5.06
N GLY A 72 1.94 6.67 -5.68
CA GLY A 72 0.79 7.36 -5.09
C GLY A 72 0.31 6.67 -3.81
N ALA A 73 0.11 5.35 -3.84
CA ALA A 73 -0.32 4.56 -2.69
C ALA A 73 0.67 4.64 -1.52
N LYS A 74 1.98 4.65 -1.80
CA LYS A 74 3.03 4.85 -0.80
C LYS A 74 2.90 6.21 -0.11
N LYS A 75 2.75 7.30 -0.86
CA LYS A 75 2.57 8.65 -0.28
C LYS A 75 1.33 8.74 0.61
N VAL A 76 0.22 8.12 0.18
CA VAL A 76 -1.02 8.09 0.97
C VAL A 76 -0.83 7.27 2.25
N LYS A 77 -0.16 6.12 2.18
CA LYS A 77 0.18 5.31 3.36
C LYS A 77 1.05 6.10 4.34
N ASP A 78 2.09 6.76 3.86
CA ASP A 78 3.02 7.53 4.70
C ASP A 78 2.27 8.68 5.42
N ALA A 79 1.43 9.42 4.69
CA ALA A 79 0.60 10.49 5.25
C ALA A 79 -0.44 9.96 6.27
N ALA A 80 -1.11 8.85 5.96
CA ALA A 80 -2.06 8.22 6.88
C ALA A 80 -1.37 7.73 8.16
N THR A 81 -0.15 7.18 8.03
CA THR A 81 0.65 6.70 9.16
C THR A 81 1.10 7.85 10.05
N GLN A 82 1.60 8.96 9.47
CA GLN A 82 1.97 10.14 10.26
C GLN A 82 0.78 10.72 11.03
N LYS A 83 -0.39 10.79 10.38
CA LYS A 83 -1.62 11.27 11.03
C LYS A 83 -2.06 10.35 12.18
N ALA A 84 -1.94 9.03 12.01
CA ALA A 84 -2.25 8.06 13.06
C ALA A 84 -1.29 8.19 14.25
N LEU A 85 0.02 8.29 14.00
CA LEU A 85 1.05 8.46 15.04
C LEU A 85 0.87 9.77 15.82
N ALA A 86 0.54 10.87 15.13
CA ALA A 86 0.28 12.15 15.78
C ALA A 86 -0.97 12.07 16.68
N ALA A 87 -2.04 11.45 16.21
CA ALA A 87 -3.25 11.26 17.00
C ALA A 87 -3.01 10.34 18.21
N GLU A 88 -2.19 9.30 18.06
CA GLU A 88 -1.80 8.40 19.14
C GLU A 88 -1.01 9.13 20.24
N LYS A 89 -0.02 9.95 19.86
CA LYS A 89 0.76 10.75 20.82
C LYS A 89 -0.13 11.70 21.62
N VAL A 90 -1.01 12.44 20.94
CA VAL A 90 -1.94 13.37 21.61
C VAL A 90 -2.90 12.64 22.54
N ALA A 91 -3.41 11.47 22.14
CA ALA A 91 -4.26 10.65 22.99
C ALA A 91 -3.50 10.09 24.21
N ALA A 92 -2.25 9.68 24.04
CA ALA A 92 -1.38 9.22 25.11
C ALA A 92 -1.06 10.34 26.12
N ASP A 93 -0.74 11.55 25.63
CA ASP A 93 -0.48 12.73 26.46
C ASP A 93 -1.74 13.10 27.28
N ALA A 94 -2.91 13.13 26.64
CA ALA A 94 -4.18 13.41 27.32
C ALA A 94 -4.51 12.36 28.39
N ALA A 95 -4.25 11.07 28.10
CA ALA A 95 -4.39 9.99 29.08
C ALA A 95 -3.42 10.13 30.25
N GLY A 96 -2.18 10.58 30.01
CA GLY A 96 -1.18 10.88 31.03
C GLY A 96 -1.63 12.02 31.96
N VAL A 97 -2.18 13.10 31.40
CA VAL A 97 -2.74 14.22 32.18
C VAL A 97 -3.90 13.74 33.05
N ALA A 98 -4.83 12.95 32.50
CA ALA A 98 -5.95 12.41 33.26
C ALA A 98 -5.50 11.55 34.45
N LYS A 99 -4.48 10.68 34.27
CA LYS A 99 -3.89 9.89 35.36
C LYS A 99 -3.28 10.76 36.46
N SER A 100 -2.54 11.81 36.07
CA SER A 100 -1.93 12.74 37.03
C SER A 100 -2.98 13.52 37.83
N LYS A 101 -4.08 13.95 37.19
CA LYS A 101 -5.19 14.64 37.86
C LYS A 101 -5.95 13.70 38.81
N ALA A 102 -6.18 12.44 38.41
CA ALA A 102 -6.77 11.43 39.29
C ALA A 102 -5.89 11.15 40.54
N LYS A 103 -4.56 11.12 40.38
CA LYS A 103 -3.64 10.98 41.52
C LYS A 103 -3.73 12.18 42.47
N ALA A 104 -3.83 13.40 41.93
CA ALA A 104 -4.02 14.59 42.74
C ALA A 104 -5.36 14.58 43.48
N GLU A 105 -6.44 14.16 42.83
CA GLU A 105 -7.74 13.98 43.48
C GLU A 105 -7.68 13.00 44.65
N SER A 106 -7.00 11.85 44.49
CA SER A 106 -6.81 10.87 45.57
C SER A 106 -6.09 11.49 46.77
N ALA A 107 -5.01 12.23 46.54
CA ALA A 107 -4.24 12.87 47.62
C ALA A 107 -5.07 13.93 48.37
N VAL A 108 -5.90 14.70 47.66
CA VAL A 108 -6.82 15.67 48.29
C VAL A 108 -7.90 14.93 49.08
N SER A 109 -8.47 13.85 48.53
CA SER A 109 -9.46 13.01 49.21
C SER A 109 -8.93 12.42 50.51
N GLU A 110 -7.70 11.90 50.51
CA GLU A 110 -7.02 11.42 51.72
C GLU A 110 -6.79 12.52 52.75
N THR A 111 -6.52 13.74 52.31
CA THR A 111 -6.35 14.90 53.20
C THR A 111 -7.68 15.31 53.84
N VAL A 112 -8.76 15.31 53.07
CA VAL A 112 -10.13 15.56 53.58
C VAL A 112 -10.55 14.48 54.56
N ALA A 113 -10.29 13.21 54.26
CA ALA A 113 -10.61 12.10 55.15
C ALA A 113 -9.89 12.22 56.50
N ARG A 114 -8.61 12.63 56.50
CA ARG A 114 -7.86 12.92 57.72
C ARG A 114 -8.43 14.11 58.49
N ALA A 115 -8.71 15.22 57.81
CA ALA A 115 -9.33 16.39 58.45
C ALA A 115 -10.71 16.07 59.06
N GLN A 116 -11.48 15.19 58.41
CA GLN A 116 -12.76 14.71 58.94
C GLN A 116 -12.57 13.87 60.21
N ALA A 117 -11.59 12.97 60.22
CA ALA A 117 -11.26 12.17 61.39
C ALA A 117 -10.81 13.05 62.57
N ASP A 118 -9.98 14.07 62.32
CA ASP A 118 -9.53 15.03 63.34
C ASP A 118 -10.72 15.83 63.92
N TYR A 119 -11.61 16.31 63.04
CA TYR A 119 -12.82 17.01 63.47
C TYR A 119 -13.73 16.12 64.34
N ASP A 120 -13.98 14.88 63.92
CA ASP A 120 -14.81 13.93 64.66
C ASP A 120 -14.18 13.52 66.00
N ALA A 121 -12.85 13.38 66.06
CA ALA A 121 -12.11 13.10 67.28
C ALA A 121 -12.23 14.26 68.29
N LEU A 122 -11.97 15.51 67.86
CA LEU A 122 -12.11 16.70 68.69
C LEU A 122 -13.54 16.85 69.21
N ARG A 123 -14.53 16.69 68.32
CA ARG A 123 -15.95 16.73 68.67
C ARG A 123 -16.33 15.68 69.72
N LYS A 124 -15.87 14.43 69.56
CA LYS A 124 -16.16 13.33 70.51
C LYS A 124 -15.44 13.51 71.86
N SER A 125 -14.26 14.12 71.86
CA SER A 125 -13.50 14.42 73.09
C SER A 125 -14.05 15.60 73.91
N GLY A 126 -15.09 16.29 73.41
CA GLY A 126 -15.72 17.42 74.12
C GLY A 126 -14.99 18.76 73.96
N VAL A 127 -13.95 18.83 73.11
CA VAL A 127 -13.25 20.08 72.76
C VAL A 127 -14.23 21.03 72.07
N LYS A 128 -14.32 22.27 72.56
CA LYS A 128 -15.22 23.33 72.05
C LYS A 128 -14.43 24.60 71.72
N GLY A 129 -15.07 25.52 70.99
CA GLY A 129 -14.50 26.83 70.66
C GLY A 129 -13.44 26.76 69.56
N LYS A 130 -12.39 27.60 69.66
CA LYS A 130 -11.44 27.88 68.57
C LYS A 130 -10.86 26.64 67.89
N GLN A 131 -10.47 25.60 68.63
CA GLN A 131 -9.88 24.39 68.06
C GLN A 131 -10.85 23.59 67.18
N LEU A 132 -12.11 23.47 67.61
CA LEU A 132 -13.16 22.81 66.83
C LEU A 132 -13.50 23.64 65.58
N ASP A 133 -13.55 24.96 65.71
CA ASP A 133 -13.81 25.88 64.60
C ASP A 133 -12.68 25.87 63.56
N GLU A 134 -11.42 25.78 64.00
CA GLU A 134 -10.26 25.62 63.14
C GLU A 134 -10.28 24.29 62.39
N ALA A 135 -10.60 23.18 63.07
CA ALA A 135 -10.74 21.86 62.44
C ALA A 135 -11.88 21.87 61.40
N LYS A 136 -13.03 22.47 61.73
CA LYS A 136 -14.16 22.64 60.80
C LYS A 136 -13.79 23.52 59.59
N SER A 137 -13.03 24.60 59.80
CA SER A 137 -12.56 25.46 58.72
C SER A 137 -11.61 24.73 57.76
N LYS A 138 -10.65 23.96 58.32
CA LYS A 138 -9.72 23.13 57.54
C LYS A 138 -10.47 22.06 56.74
N LEU A 139 -11.46 21.40 57.35
CA LEU A 139 -12.34 20.45 56.67
C LEU A 139 -13.11 21.11 55.51
N GLY A 140 -13.69 22.29 55.73
CA GLY A 140 -14.41 23.03 54.69
C GLY A 140 -13.52 23.42 53.51
N LYS A 141 -12.30 23.92 53.77
CA LYS A 141 -11.33 24.23 52.72
C LYS A 141 -10.90 22.99 51.94
N GLY A 142 -10.69 21.86 52.64
CA GLY A 142 -10.38 20.58 52.01
C GLY A 142 -11.51 20.07 51.11
N ALA A 143 -12.77 20.17 51.57
CA ALA A 143 -13.94 19.78 50.79
C ALA A 143 -14.09 20.60 49.50
N GLU A 144 -13.85 21.91 49.55
CA GLU A 144 -13.83 22.78 48.37
C GLU A 144 -12.71 22.39 47.38
N GLN A 145 -11.51 22.10 47.89
CA GLN A 145 -10.40 21.61 47.07
C GLN A 145 -10.71 20.26 46.42
N LEU A 146 -11.38 19.36 47.14
CA LEU A 146 -11.80 18.06 46.62
C LEU A 146 -12.84 18.20 45.50
N LYS A 147 -13.80 19.12 45.65
CA LYS A 147 -14.80 19.43 44.62
C LYS A 147 -14.13 19.98 43.35
N ALA A 148 -13.16 20.88 43.50
CA ALA A 148 -12.40 21.41 42.37
C ALA A 148 -11.56 20.32 41.68
N ALA A 149 -10.89 19.46 42.47
CA ALA A 149 -10.10 18.34 41.94
C ALA A 149 -10.97 17.34 41.16
N LYS A 150 -12.14 16.96 41.70
CA LYS A 150 -13.10 16.08 41.02
C LYS A 150 -13.53 16.64 39.66
N LYS A 151 -13.87 17.93 39.60
CA LYS A 151 -14.25 18.59 38.34
C LYS A 151 -13.10 18.56 37.32
N ALA A 152 -11.88 18.87 37.77
CA ALA A 152 -10.70 18.85 36.91
C ALA A 152 -10.35 17.44 36.38
N THR A 153 -10.51 16.40 37.21
CA THR A 153 -10.32 15.00 36.78
C THR A 153 -11.36 14.60 35.74
N GLN A 154 -12.64 14.94 35.96
CA GLN A 154 -13.72 14.64 35.02
C GLN A 154 -13.50 15.33 33.67
N GLU A 155 -13.13 16.60 33.66
CA GLU A 155 -12.81 17.33 32.43
C GLU A 155 -11.60 16.72 31.69
N ALA A 156 -10.56 16.32 32.43
CA ALA A 156 -9.39 15.66 31.85
C ALA A 156 -9.74 14.27 31.28
N GLN A 157 -10.54 13.48 31.99
CA GLN A 157 -11.02 12.17 31.52
C GLN A 157 -11.93 12.30 30.29
N GLN A 158 -12.83 13.28 30.25
CA GLN A 158 -13.69 13.53 29.09
C GLN A 158 -12.85 13.93 27.87
N LYS A 159 -11.87 14.82 28.04
CA LYS A 159 -10.94 15.20 26.98
C LYS A 159 -10.13 14.00 26.48
N ALA A 160 -9.55 13.19 27.37
CA ALA A 160 -8.82 11.98 26.99
C ALA A 160 -9.71 10.99 26.21
N SER A 161 -10.94 10.76 26.68
CA SER A 161 -11.90 9.86 26.03
C SER A 161 -12.32 10.36 24.65
N SER A 162 -12.54 11.68 24.50
CA SER A 162 -12.88 12.29 23.21
C SER A 162 -11.75 12.18 22.17
N LEU A 163 -10.49 12.12 22.61
CA LEU A 163 -9.31 12.04 21.73
C LEU A 163 -8.90 10.59 21.43
N ALA A 164 -9.22 9.64 22.32
CA ALA A 164 -8.90 8.23 22.13
C ALA A 164 -9.64 7.59 20.95
N ASN A 165 -10.91 7.94 20.73
CA ASN A 165 -11.71 7.36 19.63
C ASN A 165 -11.22 7.81 18.24
N PRO A 166 -10.92 9.09 17.99
CA PRO A 166 -10.26 9.55 16.77
C PRO A 166 -8.91 8.87 16.51
N ALA A 167 -8.08 8.67 17.54
CA ALA A 167 -6.78 8.01 17.39
C ALA A 167 -6.94 6.55 16.93
N LYS A 168 -7.85 5.78 17.54
CA LYS A 168 -8.18 4.43 17.09
C LYS A 168 -8.74 4.40 15.66
N SER A 169 -9.63 5.33 15.32
CA SER A 169 -10.18 5.42 13.96
C SER A 169 -9.11 5.78 12.92
N ALA A 170 -8.18 6.67 13.24
CA ALA A 170 -7.06 7.01 12.36
C ALA A 170 -6.13 5.81 12.14
N ALA A 171 -5.84 5.03 13.19
CA ALA A 171 -5.06 3.80 13.09
C ALA A 171 -5.75 2.73 12.22
N GLU A 172 -7.07 2.53 12.37
CA GLU A 172 -7.82 1.62 11.51
C GLU A 172 -7.84 2.08 10.05
N LYS A 173 -8.02 3.38 9.79
CA LYS A 173 -8.00 3.93 8.43
C LYS A 173 -6.62 3.80 7.77
N ALA A 174 -5.53 3.77 8.53
CA ALA A 174 -4.19 3.55 7.98
C ALA A 174 -3.98 2.12 7.44
N LYS A 175 -4.81 1.15 7.82
CA LYS A 175 -4.75 -0.22 7.28
C LYS A 175 -5.15 -0.31 5.80
N GLY A 176 -6.10 0.51 5.36
CA GLY A 176 -6.57 0.54 3.96
C GLY A 176 -5.47 0.90 2.94
N PRO A 177 -4.76 2.03 3.11
CA PRO A 177 -3.61 2.38 2.27
C PRO A 177 -2.49 1.34 2.28
N ALA A 178 -2.28 0.64 3.40
CA ALA A 178 -1.30 -0.44 3.47
C ALA A 178 -1.70 -1.64 2.60
N GLN A 179 -2.98 -2.03 2.60
CA GLN A 179 -3.51 -3.07 1.71
C GLN A 179 -3.47 -2.64 0.24
N ALA A 180 -3.77 -1.37 -0.07
CA ALA A 180 -3.70 -0.83 -1.42
C ALA A 180 -2.27 -0.85 -1.98
N LEU A 181 -1.27 -0.53 -1.15
CA LEU A 181 0.14 -0.62 -1.51
C LEU A 181 0.54 -2.08 -1.82
N ALA A 182 0.16 -3.03 -0.95
CA ALA A 182 0.46 -4.44 -1.17
C ALA A 182 -0.18 -4.98 -2.47
N ALA A 183 -1.43 -4.59 -2.76
CA ALA A 183 -2.10 -4.94 -4.00
C ALA A 183 -1.45 -4.30 -5.24
N ALA A 184 -0.99 -3.05 -5.13
CA ALA A 184 -0.26 -2.38 -6.20
C ALA A 184 1.09 -3.05 -6.47
N GLU A 185 1.80 -3.47 -5.42
CA GLU A 185 3.07 -4.18 -5.53
C GLU A 185 2.91 -5.54 -6.21
N ALA A 186 1.90 -6.32 -5.84
CA ALA A 186 1.59 -7.58 -6.50
C ALA A 186 1.26 -7.40 -7.99
N LYS A 187 0.50 -6.35 -8.33
CA LYS A 187 0.17 -6.03 -9.73
C LYS A 187 1.39 -5.61 -10.54
N VAL A 188 2.28 -4.78 -9.98
CA VAL A 188 3.53 -4.40 -10.66
C VAL A 188 4.38 -5.65 -10.90
N ALA A 189 4.56 -6.52 -9.90
CA ALA A 189 5.34 -7.75 -10.05
C ALA A 189 4.76 -8.68 -11.12
N ALA A 190 3.43 -8.86 -11.15
CA ALA A 190 2.75 -9.66 -12.17
C ALA A 190 2.92 -9.07 -13.59
N LEU A 191 2.85 -7.74 -13.74
CA LEU A 191 3.06 -7.06 -15.01
C LEU A 191 4.53 -7.11 -15.46
N GLU A 192 5.49 -7.07 -14.54
CA GLU A 192 6.92 -7.23 -14.86
C GLU A 192 7.26 -8.65 -15.31
N GLU A 193 6.70 -9.67 -14.67
CA GLU A 193 6.84 -11.06 -15.12
C GLU A 193 6.17 -11.30 -16.48
N ASP A 194 4.95 -10.83 -16.69
CA ASP A 194 4.23 -10.97 -17.95
C ASP A 194 4.95 -10.28 -19.12
N LEU A 195 5.57 -9.12 -18.88
CA LEU A 195 6.36 -8.40 -19.88
C LEU A 195 7.68 -9.13 -20.20
N LYS A 196 8.27 -9.83 -19.24
CA LYS A 196 9.48 -10.65 -19.44
C LYS A 196 9.20 -11.94 -20.21
N ALA A 197 8.01 -12.51 -20.04
CA ALA A 197 7.59 -13.75 -20.69
C ALA A 197 7.14 -13.57 -22.16
N LYS A 198 6.71 -12.37 -22.55
CA LYS A 198 6.19 -12.02 -23.89
C LYS A 198 7.26 -11.51 -24.86
#